data_AF-A0A662W4J1-F1
#
_entry.id   AF-A0A662W4J1-F1
#
_cell.length_a   1.000
_cell.length_b   1.000
_cell.length_c   1.000
_cell.angle_alpha   90.00
_cell.angle_beta   90.00
_cell.angle_gamma   90.00
#
_symmetry.space_group_name_H-M   'P 1'
#
loop_
_entity.id
_entity.type
_entity.pdbx_description
1 polymer ?
#
loop_
_entity_poly.entity_id
_entity_poly.type
_entity_poly.pdbx_seq_one_letter_code
_entity_poly.pdbx_strand_id
1 'polypeptide(L)'
;MGRFDKEFKIIVPKYSNDRERIDSDVLATYAKKMAEYFGGVTVNPSILGCWFDRERDQLVCEENLMLLSAFDASSKSESELERARDFVRNLAREIGKDLGQAAVMVVEDNIDRFEFVEGDYRREVPDYMKEHDFFKRLLD
;
A
#
# COMPACT_ATOMS: atom_id res chain seq x y z
N MET A 1 27.07 11.28 2.00
CA MET A 1 25.64 11.64 1.97
C MET A 1 24.93 10.61 2.83
N GLY A 2 24.23 11.01 3.90
CA GLY A 2 23.59 10.07 4.81
C GLY A 2 22.56 9.22 4.07
N ARG A 3 22.41 7.96 4.47
CA ARG A 3 21.32 7.12 3.96
C ARG A 3 20.03 7.56 4.64
N PHE A 4 19.08 8.00 3.83
CA PHE A 4 17.72 8.26 4.26
C PHE A 4 16.98 6.93 4.30
N ASP A 5 16.12 6.78 5.29
CA ASP A 5 15.16 5.68 5.31
C ASP A 5 14.16 5.86 4.18
N LYS A 6 13.45 4.78 3.86
CA LYS A 6 12.58 4.72 2.69
C LYS A 6 11.17 4.42 3.10
N GLU A 7 10.25 5.03 2.38
CA GLU A 7 8.83 4.70 2.45
C GLU A 7 8.39 4.17 1.08
N PHE A 8 7.82 2.98 1.07
CA PHE A 8 7.25 2.36 -0.13
C PHE A 8 5.72 2.42 -0.06
N LYS A 9 5.10 2.94 -1.11
CA LYS A 9 3.65 3.01 -1.26
C LYS A 9 3.21 2.29 -2.52
N ILE A 10 2.14 1.52 -2.43
CA ILE A 10 1.43 0.94 -3.58
C ILE A 10 -0.01 1.42 -3.54
N ILE A 11 -0.47 2.02 -4.64
CA ILE A 11 -1.86 2.44 -4.81
C ILE A 11 -2.61 1.30 -5.52
N VAL A 12 -3.61 0.74 -4.86
CA VAL A 12 -4.38 -0.41 -5.32
C VAL A 12 -5.81 0.04 -5.61
N PRO A 13 -6.34 -0.15 -6.82
CA PRO A 13 -7.72 0.22 -7.12
C PRO A 13 -8.69 -0.67 -6.35
N LYS A 14 -9.82 -0.09 -5.97
CA LYS A 14 -10.91 -0.82 -5.31
C LYS A 14 -11.92 -1.42 -6.28
N TYR A 15 -11.82 -1.05 -7.55
CA TYR A 15 -12.75 -1.44 -8.59
C TYR A 15 -11.99 -2.09 -9.74
N SER A 16 -12.59 -3.11 -10.34
CA SER A 16 -12.12 -3.65 -11.61
C SER A 16 -12.51 -2.73 -12.76
N ASN A 17 -11.95 -2.96 -13.96
CA ASN A 17 -12.35 -2.24 -15.17
C ASN A 17 -13.83 -2.48 -15.54
N ASP A 18 -14.44 -3.55 -15.03
CA ASP A 18 -15.86 -3.86 -15.19
C ASP A 18 -16.76 -3.12 -14.18
N ARG A 19 -16.17 -2.19 -13.40
CA ARG A 19 -16.84 -1.37 -12.38
C ARG A 19 -17.39 -2.17 -11.19
N GLU A 20 -16.86 -3.37 -10.99
CA GLU A 20 -17.19 -4.19 -9.83
C GLU A 20 -16.22 -3.90 -8.70
N ARG A 21 -16.75 -3.84 -7.48
CA ARG A 21 -15.90 -3.69 -6.30
C ARG A 21 -15.08 -4.97 -6.12
N ILE A 22 -13.77 -4.82 -5.97
CA ILE A 22 -12.87 -5.93 -5.67
C ILE A 22 -13.13 -6.39 -4.24
N ASP A 23 -13.16 -7.72 -4.07
CA ASP A 23 -13.38 -8.35 -2.78
C ASP A 23 -12.31 -7.92 -1.77
N SER A 24 -12.74 -7.60 -0.54
CA SER A 24 -11.82 -7.18 0.53
C SER A 24 -10.80 -8.26 0.89
N ASP A 25 -11.15 -9.54 0.77
CA ASP A 25 -10.24 -10.65 1.05
C ASP A 25 -9.12 -10.72 0.00
N VAL A 26 -9.43 -10.41 -1.27
CA VAL A 26 -8.43 -10.28 -2.33
C VAL A 26 -7.47 -9.14 -2.01
N LEU A 27 -7.99 -7.96 -1.66
CA LEU A 27 -7.17 -6.79 -1.30
C LEU A 27 -6.31 -7.06 -0.05
N ALA A 28 -6.86 -7.80 0.93
CA ALA A 28 -6.15 -8.17 2.15
C ALA A 28 -4.94 -9.07 1.87
N THR A 29 -4.96 -9.87 0.80
CA THR A 29 -3.80 -10.71 0.43
C THR A 29 -2.56 -9.88 0.11
N TYR A 30 -2.72 -8.73 -0.57
CA TYR A 30 -1.60 -7.86 -0.93
C TYR A 30 -1.05 -7.12 0.29
N ALA A 31 -1.95 -6.64 1.17
CA ALA A 31 -1.56 -6.05 2.45
C ALA A 31 -0.75 -7.07 3.29
N LYS A 32 -1.23 -8.32 3.37
CA LYS A 32 -0.54 -9.40 4.08
C LYS A 32 0.84 -9.70 3.51
N LYS A 33 0.97 -9.82 2.18
CA LYS A 33 2.28 -10.03 1.52
C LYS A 33 3.26 -8.91 1.85
N MET A 34 2.81 -7.66 1.80
CA MET A 34 3.63 -6.51 2.13
C MET A 34 4.05 -6.51 3.61
N ALA A 35 3.12 -6.83 4.51
CA ALA A 35 3.39 -6.98 5.94
C ALA A 35 4.38 -8.11 6.25
N GLU A 36 4.24 -9.27 5.59
CA GLU A 36 5.14 -10.41 5.77
C GLU A 36 6.57 -10.08 5.34
N TYR A 37 6.74 -9.27 4.29
CA TYR A 37 8.07 -8.88 3.81
C TYR A 37 8.72 -7.80 4.69
N PHE A 38 7.98 -6.74 5.03
CA PHE A 38 8.51 -5.58 5.76
C PHE A 38 8.37 -5.67 7.28
N GLY A 39 7.68 -6.69 7.79
CA GLY A 39 7.32 -6.82 9.22
C GLY A 39 6.12 -5.97 9.63
N GLY A 40 5.51 -5.24 8.70
CA GLY A 40 4.32 -4.43 8.93
C GLY A 40 3.85 -3.71 7.68
N VAL A 41 2.58 -3.34 7.67
CA VAL A 41 1.97 -2.51 6.62
C VAL A 41 0.97 -1.56 7.27
N THR A 42 0.97 -0.32 6.83
CA THR A 42 -0.11 0.63 7.08
C THR A 42 -1.04 0.60 5.88
N VAL A 43 -2.33 0.45 6.16
CA VAL A 43 -3.38 0.41 5.14
C VAL A 43 -4.21 1.67 5.27
N ASN A 44 -4.17 2.52 4.24
CA ASN A 44 -5.08 3.66 4.13
C ASN A 44 -6.25 3.25 3.22
N PRO A 45 -7.43 3.00 3.80
CA PRO A 45 -8.47 2.26 3.12
C PRO A 45 -9.23 3.10 2.11
N SER A 46 -9.12 4.42 2.08
CA SER A 46 -9.77 5.25 1.08
C SER A 46 -8.88 6.45 0.74
N ILE A 47 -8.46 6.50 -0.51
CA ILE A 47 -7.80 7.66 -1.12
C ILE A 47 -8.39 7.87 -2.53
N LEU A 48 -8.41 9.12 -3.01
CA LEU A 48 -8.84 9.44 -4.36
C LEU A 48 -7.60 9.65 -5.23
N GLY A 49 -7.47 8.84 -6.28
CA GLY A 49 -6.45 9.00 -7.31
C GLY A 49 -7.09 9.52 -8.58
N CYS A 50 -6.53 10.56 -9.20
CA CYS A 50 -7.02 11.06 -10.48
C CYS A 50 -5.88 11.13 -11.49
N TRP A 51 -6.18 10.82 -12.75
CA TRP A 51 -5.28 11.02 -13.88
C TRP A 51 -6.05 11.57 -15.08
N PHE A 52 -5.31 12.20 -15.99
CA PHE A 52 -5.89 12.73 -17.21
C PHE A 52 -5.79 11.68 -18.33
N ASP A 53 -6.92 11.16 -18.78
CA ASP A 53 -7.02 10.29 -19.94
C ASP A 53 -6.90 11.16 -21.19
N ARG A 54 -5.73 11.14 -21.82
CA ARG A 54 -5.43 11.94 -23.01
C ARG A 54 -6.14 11.45 -24.27
N GLU A 55 -6.55 10.19 -24.31
CA GLU A 55 -7.27 9.65 -25.47
C GLU A 55 -8.72 10.11 -25.48
N ARG A 56 -9.32 10.23 -24.28
CA ARG A 56 -10.71 10.66 -24.10
C ARG A 56 -10.86 12.13 -23.70
N ASP A 57 -9.74 12.85 -23.55
CA ASP A 57 -9.67 14.26 -23.12
C ASP A 57 -10.49 14.57 -21.85
N GLN A 58 -10.32 13.72 -20.82
CA GLN A 58 -11.09 13.83 -19.58
C GLN A 58 -10.26 13.48 -18.34
N LEU A 59 -10.65 14.07 -17.20
CA LEU A 59 -10.14 13.67 -15.89
C LEU A 59 -10.88 12.41 -15.43
N VAL A 60 -10.12 11.36 -15.13
CA VAL A 60 -10.61 10.11 -14.56
C VAL A 60 -10.16 10.05 -13.10
N CYS A 61 -11.08 9.77 -12.19
CA CYS A 61 -10.80 9.64 -10.77
C CYS A 61 -11.35 8.32 -10.25
N GLU A 62 -10.58 7.66 -9.40
CA GLU A 62 -10.92 6.37 -8.80
C GLU A 62 -10.62 6.34 -7.31
N GLU A 63 -11.47 5.63 -6.59
CA GLU A 63 -11.21 5.33 -5.18
C GLU A 63 -10.22 4.16 -5.09
N ASN A 64 -9.17 4.37 -4.31
CA ASN A 64 -8.08 3.44 -4.14
C ASN A 64 -7.84 3.12 -2.66
N LEU A 65 -7.13 2.03 -2.45
CA LEU A 65 -6.45 1.61 -1.23
C LEU A 65 -4.98 2.03 -1.35
N MET A 66 -4.35 2.47 -0.27
CA MET A 66 -2.90 2.64 -0.23
C MET A 66 -2.28 1.70 0.79
N LEU A 67 -1.33 0.90 0.32
CA LEU A 67 -0.46 0.08 1.15
C LEU A 67 0.86 0.82 1.34
N LEU A 68 1.32 0.91 2.58
CA LEU A 68 2.51 1.68 2.94
C LEU A 68 3.36 0.90 3.93
N SER A 69 4.67 0.83 3.67
CA SER A 69 5.64 0.28 4.62
C SER A 69 6.90 1.15 4.64
N ALA A 70 7.40 1.39 5.85
CA ALA A 70 8.71 1.98 6.07
C ALA A 70 9.80 0.92 5.96
N PHE A 71 10.97 1.34 5.51
CA PHE A 71 12.17 0.52 5.39
C PHE A 71 13.35 1.32 5.95
N ASP A 72 13.93 0.82 7.03
CA ASP A 72 15.15 1.37 7.65
C ASP A 72 16.35 1.09 6.73
N ALA A 73 16.53 1.95 5.72
CA ALA A 73 17.62 1.82 4.79
C ALA A 73 18.96 2.20 5.43
N SER A 74 18.94 2.99 6.51
CA SER A 74 20.13 3.43 7.22
C SER A 74 20.90 2.27 7.85
N SER A 75 20.21 1.24 8.36
CA SER A 75 20.81 0.04 8.97
C SER A 75 21.04 -1.13 8.02
N LYS A 76 20.61 -1.02 6.75
CA LYS A 76 20.58 -2.11 5.76
C LYS A 76 21.59 -1.92 4.65
N SER A 77 21.97 -2.99 3.96
CA SER A 77 22.85 -2.95 2.78
C SER A 77 22.12 -2.46 1.52
N GLU A 78 22.86 -2.07 0.47
CA GLU A 78 22.22 -1.61 -0.80
C GLU A 78 21.52 -2.76 -1.52
N SER A 79 22.04 -3.98 -1.38
CA SER A 79 21.39 -5.18 -1.91
C SER A 79 20.09 -5.50 -1.17
N GLU A 80 19.97 -5.18 0.13
CA GLU A 80 18.70 -5.26 0.85
C GLU A 80 17.70 -4.22 0.33
N LEU A 81 18.14 -2.98 0.11
CA LEU A 81 17.28 -1.94 -0.45
C LEU A 81 16.79 -2.31 -1.86
N GLU A 82 17.67 -2.81 -2.73
CA GLU A 82 17.25 -3.22 -4.09
C GLU A 82 16.31 -4.42 -4.06
N ARG A 83 16.50 -5.38 -3.13
CA ARG A 83 15.54 -6.48 -2.92
C ARG A 83 14.17 -5.95 -2.47
N ALA A 84 14.12 -4.93 -1.63
CA ALA A 84 12.86 -4.30 -1.22
C ALA A 84 12.17 -3.62 -2.41
N ARG A 85 12.92 -2.89 -3.25
CA ARG A 85 12.40 -2.29 -4.49
C ARG A 85 11.84 -3.35 -5.44
N ASP A 86 12.59 -4.43 -5.66
CA ASP A 86 12.17 -5.52 -6.53
C ASP A 86 10.92 -6.23 -6.00
N PHE A 87 10.85 -6.44 -4.68
CA PHE A 87 9.65 -6.96 -4.04
C PHE A 87 8.43 -6.07 -4.33
N VAL A 88 8.53 -4.76 -4.07
CA VAL A 88 7.43 -3.80 -4.29
C VAL A 88 7.02 -3.75 -5.77
N ARG A 89 7.99 -3.72 -6.69
CA ARG A 89 7.72 -3.77 -8.15
C ARG A 89 7.00 -5.05 -8.55
N ASN A 90 7.41 -6.20 -8.01
CA ASN A 90 6.79 -7.48 -8.34
C ASN A 90 5.39 -7.59 -7.75
N LEU A 91 5.18 -7.12 -6.52
CA LEU A 91 3.86 -7.06 -5.91
C LEU A 91 2.92 -6.15 -6.72
N ALA A 92 3.38 -4.97 -7.16
CA ALA A 92 2.59 -4.08 -8.01
C ALA A 92 2.23 -4.70 -9.37
N ARG A 93 3.15 -5.47 -9.98
CA ARG A 93 2.87 -6.23 -11.20
C ARG A 93 1.84 -7.33 -10.98
N GLU A 94 1.92 -8.04 -9.86
CA GLU A 94 0.96 -9.06 -9.48
C GLU A 94 -0.45 -8.44 -9.35
N ILE A 95 -0.57 -7.35 -8.59
CA ILE A 95 -1.81 -6.58 -8.42
C ILE A 95 -2.36 -6.15 -9.79
N GLY A 96 -1.51 -5.59 -10.65
CA GLY A 96 -1.94 -5.13 -11.97
C GLY A 96 -2.49 -6.27 -12.83
N LYS A 97 -1.84 -7.44 -12.80
CA LYS A 97 -2.28 -8.62 -13.55
C LYS A 97 -3.58 -9.20 -12.99
N ASP A 98 -3.66 -9.37 -11.67
CA ASP A 98 -4.79 -10.01 -11.01
C ASP A 98 -6.06 -9.17 -11.08
N LEU A 99 -5.92 -7.84 -11.00
CA LEU A 99 -7.03 -6.88 -11.01
C LEU A 99 -7.31 -6.29 -12.40
N GLY A 100 -6.58 -6.73 -13.43
CA GLY A 100 -6.76 -6.29 -14.82
C GLY A 100 -6.35 -4.84 -15.09
N GLN A 101 -5.48 -4.26 -14.28
CA GLN A 101 -5.08 -2.85 -14.38
C GLN A 101 -3.95 -2.67 -15.40
N ALA A 102 -4.04 -1.60 -16.19
CA ALA A 102 -2.98 -1.25 -17.15
C ALA A 102 -1.67 -0.85 -16.45
N ALA A 103 -1.78 -0.24 -15.26
CA ALA A 103 -0.66 0.15 -14.43
C ALA A 103 -1.09 0.23 -12.96
N VAL A 104 -0.12 0.05 -12.06
CA VAL A 104 -0.28 0.23 -10.61
C VAL A 104 0.75 1.25 -10.16
N MET A 105 0.32 2.31 -9.48
CA MET A 105 1.22 3.36 -9.02
C MET A 105 2.04 2.88 -7.82
N VAL A 106 3.35 3.04 -7.94
CA VAL A 106 4.31 2.79 -6.87
C VAL A 106 5.06 4.08 -6.57
N VAL A 107 5.19 4.41 -5.28
CA VAL A 107 5.97 5.56 -4.82
C VAL A 107 7.07 5.06 -3.87
N GLU A 108 8.29 5.52 -4.10
CA GLU A 108 9.41 5.43 -3.16
C GLU A 108 9.73 6.84 -2.71
N ASP A 109 9.70 7.10 -1.40
CA ASP A 109 10.05 8.40 -0.83
C ASP A 109 11.23 8.27 0.15
N ASN A 110 11.97 9.37 0.33
CA ASN A 110 13.00 9.47 1.37
C ASN A 110 12.37 10.05 2.62
N ILE A 111 12.59 9.41 3.77
CA ILE A 111 12.17 9.94 5.07
C ILE A 111 13.40 10.27 5.92
N ASP A 112 13.44 11.50 6.42
CA ASP A 112 14.61 12.05 7.12
C ASP A 112 14.78 11.47 8.53
N ARG A 113 13.67 11.19 9.21
CA ARG A 113 13.66 10.63 10.56
C ARG A 113 12.46 9.73 10.72
N PHE A 114 12.74 8.46 10.95
CA PHE A 114 11.76 7.48 11.37
C PHE A 114 12.34 6.74 12.57
N GLU A 115 11.52 6.52 13.60
CA GLU A 115 11.93 5.89 14.84
C GLU A 115 10.87 4.87 15.23
N PHE A 116 11.31 3.63 15.46
CA PHE A 116 10.50 2.66 16.16
C PHE A 116 10.68 2.88 17.66
N VAL A 117 9.68 3.45 18.30
CA VAL A 117 9.65 3.57 19.77
C VAL A 117 9.16 2.23 20.34
N GLU A 118 10.03 1.52 21.05
CA GLU A 118 9.69 0.24 21.67
C GLU A 118 8.65 0.43 22.79
N GLY A 119 7.73 -0.54 22.90
CA GLY A 119 6.73 -0.59 23.95
C GLY A 119 6.37 -2.03 24.30
N ASP A 120 5.63 -2.22 25.39
CA ASP A 120 5.23 -3.56 25.83
C ASP A 120 4.10 -4.10 24.97
N TYR A 121 4.35 -5.23 24.29
CA TYR A 121 3.30 -5.94 23.57
C TYR A 121 2.20 -6.37 24.55
N ARG A 122 0.98 -5.92 24.27
CA ARG A 122 -0.24 -6.40 24.94
C ARG A 122 -0.96 -7.37 24.00
N ARG A 123 -1.78 -8.23 24.61
CA ARG A 123 -2.59 -9.21 23.89
C ARG A 123 -3.36 -8.53 22.74
N GLU A 124 -3.37 -9.18 21.59
CA GLU A 124 -4.06 -8.69 20.40
C GLU A 124 -5.51 -8.30 20.69
N VAL A 125 -5.97 -7.21 20.07
CA VAL A 125 -7.38 -6.80 20.12
C VAL A 125 -8.23 -7.89 19.46
N PRO A 126 -9.26 -8.41 20.14
CA PRO A 126 -10.15 -9.41 19.55
C PRO A 126 -10.82 -8.94 18.26
N ASP A 127 -11.01 -9.84 17.29
CA ASP A 127 -11.54 -9.48 15.96
C ASP A 127 -12.91 -8.77 16.01
N TYR A 128 -13.79 -9.16 16.92
CA TYR A 128 -15.12 -8.52 17.06
C TYR A 128 -15.05 -7.05 17.50
N MET A 129 -13.92 -6.60 18.06
CA MET A 129 -13.66 -5.21 18.44
C MET A 129 -12.96 -4.43 17.33
N LYS A 130 -12.40 -5.12 16.33
CA LYS A 130 -11.84 -4.47 15.14
C LYS A 130 -13.03 -4.00 14.32
N GLU A 131 -13.31 -2.70 14.33
CA GLU A 131 -14.41 -2.11 13.57
C GLU A 131 -14.12 -2.22 12.06
N HIS A 132 -14.52 -3.34 11.46
CA HIS A 132 -14.42 -3.58 10.01
C HIS A 132 -15.07 -2.46 9.16
N ASP A 133 -15.97 -1.68 9.76
CA ASP A 133 -16.81 -0.67 9.12
C ASP A 133 -16.53 0.77 9.57
N PHE A 134 -15.56 1.01 10.48
CA PHE A 134 -15.25 2.37 10.97
C PHE A 134 -14.95 3.35 9.82
N PHE A 135 -14.21 2.87 8.82
CA PHE A 135 -13.86 3.66 7.64
C PHE A 135 -15.03 3.86 6.67
N LYS A 136 -16.02 2.95 6.65
CA LYS A 136 -17.23 3.13 5.86
C LYS A 136 -18.12 4.24 6.44
N ARG A 137 -18.20 4.32 7.77
CA ARG A 137 -18.95 5.36 8.50
C ARG A 137 -18.36 6.78 8.41
N LEU A 138 -17.10 6.92 8.00
CA LEU A 138 -16.46 8.24 7.83
C LEU A 138 -16.72 8.86 6.44
N LEU A 139 -17.30 8.09 5.52
CA LEU A 139 -17.57 8.49 4.14
C LEU A 139 -19.08 8.65 3.84
N ASP A 140 -19.94 8.40 4.84
CA ASP A 140 -21.37 8.72 4.88
C ASP A 140 -21.59 10.01 5.70
#